data_AF-A0A8H5KD23-F1
#
_entry.id   AF-A0A8H5KD23-F1
#
_cell.length_a   1.000
_cell.length_b   1.000
_cell.length_c   1.000
_cell.angle_alpha   90.00
_cell.angle_beta   90.00
_cell.angle_gamma   90.00
#
_symmetry.space_group_name_H-M   'P 1'
#
loop_
_entity.id
_entity.type
_entity.pdbx_description
1 polymer ?
#
loop_
_entity_poly.entity_id
_entity_poly.type
_entity_poly.pdbx_seq_one_letter_code
_entity_poly.pdbx_strand_id
1 'polypeptide(L)'
;MYWSKIALAGLFASAAAQTYSECNPMKKTCSANKGLASSSYSVDFTKGADDDNWEGTGHGTVKYTSDGAEFTVSKQGDSPTIQSKWYMFFGRMEVHLKAAPGTGIVSSVVLLSDVLDEVDWEWLGG
;
A
#
# COMPACT_ATOMS: atom_id res chain seq x y z
N MET A 1 -1.16 7.74 55.25
CA MET A 1 -1.90 8.17 54.04
C MET A 1 -1.01 7.89 52.84
N TYR A 2 -1.25 6.77 52.15
CA TYR A 2 -0.47 6.31 50.99
C TYR A 2 -1.10 6.89 49.73
N TRP A 3 -0.38 7.70 48.97
CA TRP A 3 -0.84 8.21 47.67
C TRP A 3 -0.08 7.46 46.57
N SER A 4 -0.72 6.46 45.97
CA SER A 4 -0.25 5.83 44.73
C SER A 4 -0.36 6.83 43.60
N LYS A 5 0.79 7.27 43.06
CA LYS A 5 0.87 8.02 41.82
C LYS A 5 0.83 7.01 40.67
N ILE A 6 -0.35 6.80 40.10
CA ILE A 6 -0.50 6.08 38.83
C ILE A 6 -0.01 7.03 37.73
N ALA A 7 1.17 6.75 37.17
CA ALA A 7 1.66 7.44 35.98
C ALA A 7 0.98 6.82 34.76
N LEU A 8 0.02 7.55 34.18
CA LEU A 8 -0.59 7.19 32.90
C LEU A 8 0.41 7.52 31.79
N ALA A 9 1.23 6.55 31.40
CA ALA A 9 2.09 6.66 30.23
C ALA A 9 1.22 6.57 28.98
N GLY A 10 0.76 7.72 28.48
CA GLY A 10 0.13 7.80 27.17
C GLY A 10 1.14 7.41 26.10
N LEU A 11 1.00 6.21 25.54
CA LEU A 11 1.66 5.83 24.29
C LEU A 11 1.10 6.75 23.20
N PHE A 12 1.79 7.84 22.92
CA PHE A 12 1.65 8.52 21.64
C PHE A 12 2.15 7.55 20.58
N ALA A 13 1.23 6.77 20.01
CA ALA A 13 1.50 6.01 18.81
C ALA A 13 1.70 7.03 17.68
N SER A 14 2.96 7.37 17.41
CA SER A 14 3.34 8.14 16.23
C SER A 14 3.02 7.31 15.00
N ALA A 15 1.85 7.50 14.40
CA ALA A 15 1.51 6.91 13.12
C ALA A 15 2.28 7.66 12.02
N ALA A 16 3.50 7.21 11.71
CA ALA A 16 4.32 7.74 10.62
C ALA A 16 3.99 7.10 9.26
N ALA A 17 2.85 6.41 9.14
CA ALA A 17 2.42 5.68 7.95
C ALA A 17 1.43 6.46 7.07
N GLN A 18 1.33 7.78 7.23
CA GLN A 18 0.42 8.58 6.42
C GLN A 18 0.89 8.56 4.96
N THR A 19 -0.03 8.18 4.07
CA THR A 19 0.13 8.31 2.63
C THR A 19 0.33 9.78 2.26
N TYR A 20 1.14 10.04 1.24
CA TYR A 20 1.37 11.38 0.72
C TYR A 20 1.14 11.38 -0.78
N SER A 21 0.80 12.55 -1.31
CA SER A 21 0.79 12.79 -2.76
C SER A 21 1.84 13.84 -3.09
N GLU A 22 2.61 13.59 -4.15
CA GLU A 22 3.59 14.54 -4.69
C GLU A 22 2.92 15.86 -5.10
N CYS A 23 1.69 15.77 -5.61
CA CYS A 23 0.90 16.89 -6.05
C CYS A 23 -0.57 16.74 -5.68
N ASN A 24 -0.98 17.42 -4.61
CA ASN A 24 -2.38 17.47 -4.22
C ASN A 24 -3.13 18.60 -4.95
N PRO A 25 -4.11 18.27 -5.83
CA PRO A 25 -4.80 19.26 -6.66
C PRO A 25 -5.78 20.16 -5.88
N MET A 26 -6.07 19.85 -4.61
CA MET A 26 -6.80 20.77 -3.71
C MET A 26 -5.93 21.93 -3.22
N LYS A 27 -4.61 21.83 -3.37
CA LYS A 27 -3.64 22.81 -2.84
C LYS A 27 -2.91 23.58 -3.94
N LYS A 28 -2.72 22.99 -5.12
CA LYS A 28 -1.98 23.58 -6.25
C LYS A 28 -2.43 22.96 -7.57
N THR A 29 -2.11 23.60 -8.68
CA THR A 29 -2.29 23.00 -10.01
C THR A 29 -1.32 21.83 -10.20
N CYS A 30 -1.83 20.68 -10.62
CA CYS A 30 -1.07 19.47 -10.87
C CYS A 30 -1.14 19.07 -12.34
N SER A 31 -0.14 18.30 -12.80
CA SER A 31 -0.25 17.61 -14.09
C SER A 31 -1.39 16.61 -14.04
N ALA A 32 -2.05 16.39 -15.18
CA ALA A 32 -3.09 15.37 -15.27
C ALA A 32 -2.52 13.98 -14.97
N ASN A 33 -3.27 13.16 -14.25
CA ASN A 33 -2.91 11.77 -14.01
C ASN A 33 -2.98 10.96 -15.32
N LYS A 34 -2.06 10.01 -15.49
CA LYS A 34 -2.17 9.01 -16.55
C LYS A 34 -3.34 8.09 -16.25
N GLY A 35 -4.39 8.11 -17.07
CA GLY A 35 -5.52 7.19 -16.93
C GLY A 35 -5.25 5.83 -17.55
N LEU A 36 -5.92 4.80 -17.06
CA LEU A 36 -6.01 3.51 -17.75
C LEU A 36 -6.80 3.69 -19.06
N ALA A 37 -6.12 3.58 -20.19
CA ALA A 37 -6.70 3.81 -21.53
C ALA A 37 -7.48 2.59 -22.08
N SER A 38 -8.03 1.76 -21.19
CA SER A 38 -8.78 0.54 -21.52
C SER A 38 -9.95 0.39 -20.55
N SER A 39 -11.02 -0.28 -20.99
CA SER A 39 -12.14 -0.64 -20.11
C SER A 39 -11.80 -1.74 -19.11
N SER A 40 -10.74 -2.51 -19.37
CA SER A 40 -10.26 -3.58 -18.49
C SER A 40 -8.75 -3.74 -18.57
N TYR A 41 -8.16 -4.13 -17.43
CA TYR A 41 -6.77 -4.52 -17.30
C TYR A 41 -6.69 -5.72 -16.36
N SER A 42 -5.83 -6.68 -16.69
CA SER A 42 -5.59 -7.88 -15.86
C SER A 42 -4.13 -8.29 -16.03
N VAL A 43 -3.51 -8.66 -14.93
CA VAL A 43 -2.14 -9.19 -14.88
C VAL A 43 -2.11 -10.46 -14.06
N ASP A 44 -1.42 -11.47 -14.57
CA ASP A 44 -1.14 -12.72 -13.86
C ASP A 44 0.30 -12.67 -13.35
N PHE A 45 0.48 -12.28 -12.09
CA PHE A 45 1.80 -12.17 -11.48
C PHE A 45 2.52 -13.51 -11.30
N THR A 46 1.85 -14.65 -11.51
CA THR A 46 2.54 -15.96 -11.57
C THR A 46 3.40 -16.10 -12.83
N LYS A 47 3.23 -15.19 -13.81
CA LYS A 47 4.00 -15.13 -15.05
C LYS A 47 5.15 -14.12 -15.02
N GLY A 48 5.32 -13.39 -13.92
CA GLY A 48 6.35 -12.37 -13.77
C GLY A 48 5.78 -10.97 -13.55
N ALA A 49 6.68 -9.99 -13.56
CA ALA A 49 6.34 -8.58 -13.44
C ALA A 49 5.64 -8.04 -14.69
N ASP A 50 4.83 -7.01 -14.52
CA ASP A 50 4.32 -6.16 -15.60
C ASP A 50 4.87 -4.74 -15.41
N ASP A 51 6.15 -4.59 -15.77
CA ASP A 51 6.90 -3.35 -15.58
C ASP A 51 6.39 -2.20 -16.46
N ASP A 52 5.54 -2.47 -17.47
CA ASP A 52 4.92 -1.41 -18.26
C ASP A 52 3.77 -0.73 -17.50
N ASN A 53 3.15 -1.44 -16.55
CA ASN A 53 1.97 -0.98 -15.82
C ASN A 53 2.19 -0.80 -14.31
N TRP A 54 3.24 -1.38 -13.74
CA TRP A 54 3.55 -1.29 -12.31
C TRP A 54 4.98 -0.81 -12.07
N GLU A 55 5.19 -0.16 -10.93
CA GLU A 55 6.51 0.24 -10.45
C GLU A 55 6.66 -0.02 -8.95
N GLY A 56 7.89 -0.32 -8.52
CA GLY A 56 8.21 -0.47 -7.10
C GLY A 56 8.45 0.89 -6.44
N THR A 57 7.68 1.20 -5.40
CA THR A 57 7.73 2.48 -4.67
C THR A 57 8.14 2.31 -3.20
N GLY A 58 8.13 1.07 -2.70
CA GLY A 58 8.44 0.73 -1.32
C GLY A 58 9.92 0.39 -1.05
N HIS A 59 10.24 0.09 0.21
CA HIS A 59 11.58 -0.37 0.59
C HIS A 59 11.66 -1.89 0.63
N GLY A 60 12.61 -2.46 -0.11
CA GLY A 60 12.74 -3.91 -0.29
C GLY A 60 12.53 -4.28 -1.75
N THR A 61 12.38 -5.57 -2.05
CA THR A 61 12.20 -6.06 -3.42
C THR A 61 11.00 -6.99 -3.48
N VAL A 62 10.12 -6.76 -4.45
CA VAL A 62 9.06 -7.71 -4.79
C VAL A 62 9.64 -8.75 -5.72
N LYS A 63 9.51 -10.02 -5.33
CA LYS A 63 9.89 -11.16 -6.18
C LYS A 63 8.65 -11.69 -6.89
N TYR A 64 8.83 -12.21 -8.09
CA TYR A 64 7.75 -12.84 -8.84
C TYR A 64 8.08 -14.33 -8.97
N THR A 65 7.24 -15.17 -8.39
CA THR A 65 7.42 -16.63 -8.32
C THR A 65 6.21 -17.32 -8.95
N SER A 66 6.17 -18.65 -8.89
CA SER A 66 4.98 -19.42 -9.32
C SER A 66 3.73 -19.10 -8.49
N ASP A 67 3.89 -18.54 -7.29
CA ASP A 67 2.79 -18.17 -6.39
C ASP A 67 2.32 -16.71 -6.61
N GLY A 68 3.00 -15.95 -7.49
CA GLY A 68 2.68 -14.56 -7.79
C GLY A 68 3.74 -13.58 -7.29
N ALA A 69 3.31 -12.33 -7.06
CA ALA A 69 4.15 -11.28 -6.49
C ALA A 69 4.29 -11.48 -4.96
N GLU A 70 5.51 -11.57 -4.47
CA GLU A 70 5.84 -11.81 -3.06
C GLU A 70 6.36 -10.53 -2.39
N PHE A 71 5.59 -10.05 -1.40
CA PHE A 71 5.87 -8.87 -0.60
C PHE A 71 6.45 -9.29 0.75
N THR A 72 7.77 -9.51 0.80
CA THR A 72 8.43 -10.04 2.00
C THR A 72 8.92 -8.95 2.95
N VAL A 73 8.49 -9.01 4.22
CA VAL A 73 9.08 -8.24 5.33
C VAL A 73 10.01 -9.18 6.11
N SER A 74 11.33 -9.03 5.93
CA SER A 74 12.34 -9.90 6.59
C SER A 74 13.06 -9.21 7.74
N LYS A 75 13.14 -7.88 7.71
CA LYS A 75 13.81 -7.07 8.72
C LYS A 75 13.10 -5.73 8.89
N GLN A 76 13.46 -5.02 9.95
CA GLN A 76 12.99 -3.66 10.18
C GLN A 76 13.29 -2.75 8.97
N GLY A 77 12.28 -1.99 8.55
CA GLY A 77 12.35 -1.07 7.41
C GLY A 77 11.91 -1.68 6.08
N ASP A 78 11.75 -3.00 5.99
CA ASP A 78 11.15 -3.61 4.80
C ASP A 78 9.67 -3.20 4.72
N SER A 79 9.29 -2.64 3.58
CA SER A 79 7.96 -2.21 3.19
C SER A 79 7.83 -2.36 1.66
N PRO A 80 7.94 -3.58 1.12
CA PRO A 80 7.85 -3.79 -0.32
C PRO A 80 6.46 -3.33 -0.83
N THR A 81 6.46 -2.50 -1.87
CA THR A 81 5.23 -1.92 -2.43
C THR A 81 5.40 -1.79 -3.92
N ILE A 82 4.35 -2.15 -4.68
CA ILE A 82 4.19 -1.80 -6.08
C ILE A 82 2.97 -0.91 -6.24
N GLN A 83 3.02 -0.02 -7.22
CA GLN A 83 1.97 0.93 -7.54
C GLN A 83 1.70 0.90 -9.05
N SER A 84 0.44 1.05 -9.45
CA SER A 84 0.09 1.18 -10.87
C SER A 84 0.59 2.51 -11.42
N LYS A 85 1.15 2.49 -12.64
CA LYS A 85 1.58 3.68 -13.40
C LYS A 85 0.41 4.47 -14.00
N TRP A 86 -0.81 4.03 -13.72
CA TRP A 86 -2.04 4.62 -14.20
C TRP A 86 -3.09 4.67 -13.08
N TYR A 87 -4.05 5.55 -13.27
CA TYR A 87 -5.22 5.75 -12.42
C TYR A 87 -6.46 5.17 -13.10
N MET A 88 -7.41 4.69 -12.31
CA MET A 88 -8.77 4.37 -12.75
C MET A 88 -9.76 5.38 -12.17
N PHE A 89 -10.86 5.63 -12.87
CA PHE A 89 -11.93 6.49 -12.39
C PHE A 89 -13.25 5.74 -12.37
N PHE A 90 -13.69 5.38 -11.16
CA PHE A 90 -14.73 4.38 -10.91
C PHE A 90 -14.39 3.00 -11.48
N GLY A 91 -15.30 2.04 -11.30
CA GLY A 91 -15.17 0.68 -11.81
C GLY A 91 -14.92 -0.33 -10.68
N ARG A 92 -14.03 -1.30 -10.94
CA ARG A 92 -13.75 -2.42 -10.05
C ARG A 92 -12.26 -2.71 -9.99
N MET A 93 -11.75 -2.91 -8.79
CA MET A 93 -10.46 -3.55 -8.54
C MET A 93 -10.73 -4.94 -7.92
N GLU A 94 -9.99 -5.94 -8.38
CA GLU A 94 -10.00 -7.29 -7.82
C GLU A 94 -8.55 -7.75 -7.64
N VAL A 95 -8.23 -8.28 -6.45
CA VAL A 95 -6.90 -8.80 -6.13
C VAL A 95 -7.05 -10.20 -5.54
N HIS A 96 -6.30 -11.17 -6.07
CA HIS A 96 -6.21 -12.51 -5.50
C HIS A 96 -4.96 -12.55 -4.63
N LEU A 97 -5.14 -12.64 -3.32
CA LEU A 97 -4.06 -12.47 -2.33
C LEU A 97 -4.09 -13.57 -1.26
N LYS A 98 -2.89 -13.94 -0.80
CA LYS A 98 -2.65 -14.66 0.46
C LYS A 98 -1.91 -13.71 1.40
N ALA A 99 -2.58 -13.25 2.47
CA ALA A 99 -1.99 -12.32 3.42
C ALA A 99 -0.77 -12.92 4.14
N ALA A 100 0.21 -12.08 4.46
CA ALA A 100 1.40 -12.46 5.20
C ALA A 100 1.05 -12.78 6.67
N PRO A 101 1.60 -13.87 7.24
CA PRO A 101 1.46 -14.15 8.67
C PRO A 101 2.47 -13.35 9.50
N GLY A 102 2.26 -13.32 10.82
CA GLY A 102 3.18 -12.75 11.80
C GLY A 102 2.60 -11.55 12.55
N THR A 103 2.79 -11.52 13.87
CA THR A 103 2.28 -10.43 14.73
C THR A 103 2.86 -9.09 14.29
N GLY A 104 1.96 -8.14 14.00
CA GLY A 104 2.34 -6.79 13.58
C GLY A 104 2.75 -6.67 12.11
N ILE A 105 2.68 -7.74 11.33
CA ILE A 105 2.81 -7.68 9.87
C ILE A 105 1.45 -7.32 9.28
N VAL A 106 1.46 -6.34 8.37
CA VAL A 106 0.27 -5.86 7.67
C VAL A 106 0.44 -6.17 6.19
N SER A 107 -0.57 -6.80 5.59
CA SER A 107 -0.71 -6.89 4.13
C SER A 107 -1.78 -5.90 3.70
N SER A 108 -1.47 -5.09 2.70
CA SER A 108 -2.31 -3.94 2.33
C SER A 108 -2.62 -3.95 0.84
N VAL A 109 -3.86 -3.59 0.50
CA VAL A 109 -4.27 -3.26 -0.86
C VAL A 109 -4.99 -1.92 -0.79
N VAL A 110 -4.52 -0.94 -1.56
CA VAL A 110 -4.96 0.46 -1.42
C VAL A 110 -5.34 1.06 -2.77
N LEU A 111 -6.54 1.63 -2.85
CA LEU A 111 -6.93 2.59 -3.89
C LEU A 111 -6.75 4.00 -3.32
N LEU A 112 -5.82 4.78 -3.86
CA LEU A 112 -5.47 6.10 -3.35
C LEU A 112 -5.44 7.15 -4.48
N SER A 113 -6.12 8.28 -4.28
CA SER A 113 -6.08 9.42 -5.20
C SER A 113 -5.03 10.47 -4.78
N ASP A 114 -4.70 11.40 -5.69
CA ASP A 114 -3.78 12.51 -5.39
C ASP A 114 -4.33 13.53 -4.36
N VAL A 115 -5.65 13.51 -4.11
CA VAL A 115 -6.25 14.29 -3.00
C VAL A 115 -6.30 13.51 -1.69
N LEU A 116 -5.81 12.27 -1.68
CA LEU A 116 -5.85 11.30 -0.58
C LEU A 116 -7.25 10.77 -0.26
N ASP A 117 -8.13 10.68 -1.27
CA ASP A 117 -9.30 9.80 -1.15
C ASP A 117 -8.82 8.36 -1.19
N GLU A 118 -9.26 7.54 -0.24
CA GLU A 118 -8.72 6.20 -0.01
C GLU A 118 -9.80 5.14 0.22
N VAL A 119 -9.59 3.96 -0.39
CA VAL A 119 -10.30 2.72 -0.05
C VAL A 119 -9.25 1.61 0.05
N ASP A 120 -9.13 1.01 1.23
CA ASP A 120 -8.11 0.03 1.53
C ASP A 120 -8.65 -1.27 2.15
N TRP A 121 -7.81 -2.29 2.09
CA TRP A 121 -7.97 -3.55 2.81
C TRP A 121 -6.66 -3.88 3.51
N GLU A 122 -6.75 -4.05 4.82
CA GLU A 122 -5.61 -4.31 5.70
C GLU A 122 -5.80 -5.66 6.41
N TRP A 123 -4.91 -6.61 6.14
CA TRP A 123 -4.87 -7.91 6.81
C TRP A 123 -3.74 -7.94 7.82
N LEU A 124 -4.08 -8.27 9.07
CA LEU A 124 -3.11 -8.46 10.15
C LEU A 124 -2.69 -9.94 10.23
N GLY A 125 -1.39 -10.17 10.29
CA GLY A 125 -0.82 -11.52 10.20
C GLY A 125 -0.92 -12.41 11.43
N GLY A 126 -1.34 -11.90 12.59
CA GLY A 126 -1.41 -12.67 13.85
C GLY A 126 -1.95 -11.88 15.03
#